data_AF-A0A379V008-F1
#
_entry.id   AF-A0A379V008-F1
#
_cell.length_a   1.000
_cell.length_b   1.000
_cell.length_c   1.000
_cell.angle_alpha   90.00
_cell.angle_beta   90.00
_cell.angle_gamma   90.00
#
_symmetry.space_group_name_H-M   'P 1'
#
loop_
_entity.id
_entity.type
_entity.pdbx_description
1 polymer ?
#
loop_
_entity_poly.entity_id
_entity_poly.type
_entity_poly.pdbx_seq_one_letter_code
_entity_poly.pdbx_strand_id
1 'polypeptide(L)'
;MIIVIRLPLNCPFYSSFPVAKQLMDYDIQLGYKSFNLEAVRAALIADTPVPQSELNKIEWVMQHQTMPPTRYVALHWAGGVSDKERTDILNWIADQRERNYASADTDAAHRNEPVQPIPRNIPVDAKKVDLGFRLYHDERLSGDSTISCAHCHALNAGGVDGRKTSIGVGGAVGPINAPTVFNSVFNIEQFLGWPVLQPCRSKQVDRR
;
A
#
# COMPACT_ATOMS: atom_id res chain seq x y z
N MET A 1 -23.21 1.93 -4.30
CA MET A 1 -22.42 1.23 -3.27
C MET A 1 -23.35 1.12 -2.10
N ILE A 2 -24.00 -0.03 -1.91
CA ILE A 2 -24.61 -0.28 -0.62
C ILE A 2 -23.45 -0.23 0.36
N ILE A 3 -23.55 0.63 1.36
CA ILE A 3 -22.78 0.52 2.57
C ILE A 3 -23.10 -0.87 3.12
N VAL A 4 -22.35 -1.90 2.71
CA VAL A 4 -22.39 -3.21 3.38
C VAL A 4 -21.51 -3.11 4.61
N ILE A 5 -21.78 -2.11 5.45
CA ILE A 5 -21.65 -2.33 6.88
C ILE A 5 -22.72 -3.38 7.13
N ARG A 6 -22.32 -4.49 7.73
CA ARG A 6 -23.18 -5.57 8.22
C ARG A 6 -24.07 -5.05 9.37
N LEU A 7 -24.87 -4.01 9.10
CA LEU A 7 -25.98 -3.55 9.90
C LEU A 7 -27.21 -4.34 9.44
N PRO A 8 -28.15 -4.67 10.36
CA PRO A 8 -29.36 -5.40 10.01
C PRO A 8 -30.31 -4.46 9.29
N LEU A 9 -30.00 -4.12 8.04
CA LEU A 9 -30.91 -3.42 7.15
C LEU A 9 -31.72 -4.49 6.44
N ASN A 10 -33.01 -4.56 6.77
CA ASN A 10 -33.96 -5.44 6.11
C ASN A 10 -33.84 -5.28 4.59
N CYS A 11 -33.46 -6.36 3.90
CA CYS A 11 -33.45 -6.35 2.44
C CYS A 11 -34.86 -5.99 1.93
N PRO A 12 -34.97 -5.16 0.87
CA PRO A 12 -36.26 -4.80 0.32
C PRO A 12 -37.01 -6.04 -0.17
N PHE A 13 -38.34 -6.07 -0.07
CA PHE A 13 -39.15 -7.29 -0.29
C PHE A 13 -38.88 -8.00 -1.64
N TYR A 14 -38.54 -7.24 -2.67
CA TYR A 14 -38.23 -7.74 -4.01
C TYR A 14 -36.88 -8.45 -4.13
N SER A 15 -35.99 -8.35 -3.13
CA SER A 15 -34.69 -9.04 -3.14
C SER A 15 -34.80 -10.56 -3.16
N SER A 16 -35.99 -11.10 -2.88
CA SER A 16 -36.30 -12.53 -2.92
C SER A 16 -36.77 -13.02 -4.30
N PHE A 17 -37.12 -12.11 -5.22
CA PHE A 17 -37.61 -12.48 -6.56
C PHE A 17 -36.46 -12.94 -7.47
N PRO A 18 -36.62 -14.01 -8.27
CA PRO A 18 -35.50 -14.65 -8.98
C PRO A 18 -34.65 -13.71 -9.85
N VAL A 19 -35.30 -12.83 -10.63
CA VAL A 19 -34.61 -11.88 -11.53
C VAL A 19 -33.92 -10.76 -10.75
N ALA A 20 -34.63 -10.18 -9.77
CA ALA A 20 -34.07 -9.11 -8.93
C ALA A 20 -32.90 -9.61 -8.08
N LYS A 21 -33.02 -10.83 -7.53
CA LYS A 21 -31.96 -11.51 -6.79
C LYS A 21 -30.72 -11.74 -7.65
N GLN A 22 -30.88 -12.30 -8.85
CA GLN A 22 -29.74 -12.54 -9.74
C GLN A 22 -29.01 -11.26 -10.14
N LEU A 23 -29.75 -10.18 -10.45
CA LEU A 23 -29.17 -8.87 -10.76
C LEU A 23 -28.45 -8.26 -9.54
N MET A 24 -29.07 -8.32 -8.35
CA MET A 24 -28.45 -7.86 -7.11
C MET A 24 -27.19 -8.66 -6.77
N ASP A 25 -27.23 -9.99 -6.86
CA ASP A 25 -26.08 -10.86 -6.57
C ASP A 25 -24.93 -10.58 -7.55
N TYR A 26 -25.23 -10.34 -8.83
CA TYR A 26 -24.25 -9.92 -9.83
C TYR A 26 -23.62 -8.56 -9.49
N ASP A 27 -24.43 -7.55 -9.18
CA ASP A 27 -23.95 -6.21 -8.81
C ASP A 27 -23.13 -6.24 -7.51
N ILE A 28 -23.52 -7.08 -6.54
CA ILE A 28 -22.77 -7.30 -5.30
C ILE A 28 -21.41 -7.94 -5.61
N GLN A 29 -21.37 -9.03 -6.37
CA GLN A 29 -20.11 -9.71 -6.72
C GLN A 29 -19.18 -8.82 -7.54
N LEU A 30 -19.70 -8.09 -8.52
CA LEU A 30 -18.93 -7.15 -9.31
C LEU A 30 -18.41 -6.00 -8.45
N GLY A 31 -19.26 -5.46 -7.56
CA GLY A 31 -18.88 -4.43 -6.59
C GLY A 31 -17.73 -4.87 -5.70
N TYR A 32 -17.80 -6.07 -5.11
CA TYR A 32 -16.73 -6.59 -4.26
C TYR A 32 -15.42 -6.86 -5.00
N LYS A 33 -15.46 -7.17 -6.31
CA LYS A 33 -14.26 -7.29 -7.14
C LYS A 33 -13.60 -5.94 -7.43
N SER A 34 -14.41 -4.88 -7.58
CA SER A 34 -13.92 -3.56 -7.97
C SER A 34 -13.58 -2.66 -6.78
N PHE A 35 -14.28 -2.80 -5.66
CA PHE A 35 -14.18 -1.88 -4.53
C PHE A 35 -14.60 -2.56 -3.22
N ASN A 36 -13.63 -2.90 -2.36
CA ASN A 36 -13.86 -3.51 -1.05
C ASN A 36 -13.43 -2.55 0.06
N LEU A 37 -14.38 -2.14 0.91
CA LEU A 37 -14.15 -1.23 2.05
C LEU A 37 -13.85 -1.94 3.37
N GLU A 38 -13.62 -3.26 3.39
CA GLU A 38 -13.32 -3.99 4.62
C GLU A 38 -12.10 -3.44 5.34
N ALA A 39 -11.03 -3.11 4.62
CA ALA A 39 -9.83 -2.50 5.20
C ALA A 39 -10.13 -1.11 5.80
N VAL A 40 -10.95 -0.30 5.12
CA VAL A 40 -11.37 1.02 5.61
C VAL A 40 -12.22 0.89 6.87
N ARG A 41 -13.20 -0.01 6.86
CA ARG A 41 -14.06 -0.27 8.02
C ARG A 41 -13.25 -0.79 9.21
N ALA A 42 -12.32 -1.71 8.97
CA ALA A 42 -11.45 -2.25 10.00
C ALA A 42 -10.58 -1.14 10.62
N ALA A 43 -10.00 -0.28 9.78
CA ALA A 43 -9.20 0.87 10.22
C ALA A 43 -10.03 1.86 11.06
N LEU A 44 -11.24 2.21 10.60
CA LEU A 44 -12.15 3.10 11.33
C LEU A 44 -12.60 2.53 12.69
N ILE A 45 -12.87 1.22 12.78
CA ILE A 45 -13.25 0.58 14.05
C ILE A 45 -12.07 0.51 15.02
N ALA A 46 -10.88 0.26 14.49
CA ALA A 46 -9.65 0.15 15.27
C ALA A 46 -9.00 1.50 15.58
N ASP A 47 -9.56 2.61 15.10
CA ASP A 47 -8.97 3.95 15.16
C ASP A 47 -7.51 3.98 14.65
N THR A 48 -7.27 3.31 13.52
CA THR A 48 -5.96 3.26 12.86
C THR A 48 -6.00 3.94 11.48
N PRO A 49 -4.85 4.39 10.95
CA PRO A 49 -4.81 5.06 9.65
C PRO A 49 -5.34 4.17 8.52
N VAL A 50 -6.28 4.70 7.72
CA VAL A 50 -6.85 4.02 6.56
C VAL A 50 -5.82 3.94 5.43
N PRO A 51 -5.54 2.74 4.85
CA PRO A 51 -4.55 2.60 3.79
C PRO A 51 -4.70 3.62 2.66
N GLN A 52 -3.57 4.22 2.24
CA GLN A 52 -3.57 5.30 1.24
C GLN A 52 -4.18 4.86 -0.10
N SER A 53 -4.02 3.58 -0.48
CA SER A 53 -4.67 3.00 -1.65
C SER A 53 -6.19 3.04 -1.58
N GLU A 54 -6.78 2.82 -0.41
CA GLU A 54 -8.23 2.87 -0.22
C GLU A 54 -8.75 4.31 -0.19
N LEU A 55 -8.01 5.23 0.46
CA LEU A 55 -8.31 6.66 0.41
C LEU A 55 -8.36 7.18 -1.04
N ASN A 56 -7.39 6.79 -1.88
CA ASN A 56 -7.32 7.17 -3.29
C ASN A 56 -8.51 6.63 -4.10
N LYS A 57 -8.92 5.37 -3.84
CA LYS A 57 -10.10 4.79 -4.51
C LYS A 57 -11.37 5.54 -4.14
N ILE A 58 -11.59 5.85 -2.85
CA ILE A 58 -12.76 6.60 -2.39
C ILE A 58 -12.75 8.01 -3.00
N GLU A 59 -11.62 8.70 -2.95
CA GLU A 59 -11.47 10.04 -3.54
C GLU A 59 -11.83 10.04 -5.02
N TRP A 60 -11.29 9.09 -5.79
CA TRP A 60 -11.57 9.00 -7.22
C TRP A 60 -13.06 8.82 -7.50
N VAL A 61 -13.73 7.94 -6.75
CA VAL A 61 -15.17 7.70 -6.86
C VAL A 61 -15.98 8.95 -6.51
N MET A 62 -15.58 9.68 -5.46
CA MET A 62 -16.24 10.93 -5.07
C MET A 62 -16.06 12.01 -6.14
N GLN A 63 -14.84 12.19 -6.65
CA GLN A 63 -14.52 13.20 -7.66
C GLN A 63 -15.24 12.94 -9.00
N HIS A 64 -15.29 11.68 -9.44
CA HIS A 64 -15.87 11.31 -10.73
C HIS A 64 -17.35 10.90 -10.63
N GLN A 65 -17.92 10.90 -9.42
CA GLN A 65 -19.33 10.55 -9.17
C GLN A 65 -19.76 9.22 -9.79
N THR A 66 -18.84 8.26 -9.82
CA THR A 66 -19.07 6.95 -10.47
C THR A 66 -19.87 5.99 -9.59
N MET A 67 -20.08 6.33 -8.32
CA MET A 67 -20.94 5.58 -7.40
C MET A 67 -21.91 6.51 -6.66
N PRO A 68 -23.13 6.03 -6.36
CA PRO A 68 -23.67 4.73 -6.77
C PRO A 68 -23.96 4.64 -8.28
N PRO A 69 -23.92 3.44 -8.89
CA PRO A 69 -24.22 3.27 -10.31
C PRO A 69 -25.65 3.71 -10.63
N THR A 70 -25.89 4.20 -11.86
CA THR A 70 -27.22 4.69 -12.28
C THR A 70 -28.33 3.67 -12.06
N ARG A 71 -28.07 2.38 -12.35
CA ARG A 71 -29.02 1.27 -12.11
C ARG A 71 -29.44 1.16 -10.64
N TYR A 72 -28.51 1.41 -9.72
CA TYR A 72 -28.79 1.38 -8.30
C TYR A 72 -29.71 2.54 -7.90
N VAL A 73 -29.38 3.77 -8.32
CA VAL A 73 -30.16 4.98 -7.97
C VAL A 73 -31.56 4.96 -8.58
N ALA A 74 -31.74 4.30 -9.73
CA ALA A 74 -33.07 4.11 -10.36
C ALA A 74 -34.05 3.35 -9.45
N LEU A 75 -33.56 2.39 -8.66
CA LEU A 75 -34.36 1.61 -7.71
C LEU A 75 -34.29 2.18 -6.28
N HIS A 76 -33.23 2.91 -5.97
CA HIS A 76 -32.91 3.42 -4.64
C HIS A 76 -32.62 4.93 -4.73
N TRP A 77 -33.65 5.72 -5.06
CA TRP A 77 -33.51 7.17 -5.30
C TRP A 77 -32.96 7.93 -4.09
N ALA A 78 -33.19 7.43 -2.87
CA ALA A 78 -32.64 7.98 -1.63
C ALA A 78 -31.19 7.52 -1.32
N GLY A 79 -30.61 6.64 -2.14
CA GLY A 79 -29.28 6.06 -1.92
C GLY A 79 -28.14 6.81 -2.60
N GLY A 80 -28.41 7.97 -3.20
CA GLY A 80 -27.39 8.84 -3.80
C GLY A 80 -26.54 9.56 -2.75
N VAL A 81 -25.32 9.94 -3.11
CA VAL A 81 -24.43 10.75 -2.27
C VAL A 81 -24.63 12.23 -2.63
N SER A 82 -25.12 13.02 -1.68
CA SER A 82 -25.31 14.46 -1.83
C SER A 82 -23.98 15.22 -1.96
N ASP A 83 -24.04 16.46 -2.47
CA ASP A 83 -22.85 17.32 -2.60
C ASP A 83 -22.21 17.63 -1.24
N LYS A 84 -23.04 17.74 -0.20
CA LYS A 84 -22.56 17.93 1.18
C LYS A 84 -21.81 16.70 1.67
N GLU A 85 -22.40 15.50 1.57
CA GLU A 85 -21.75 14.26 2.01
C GLU A 85 -20.45 14.01 1.24
N ARG A 86 -20.44 14.29 -0.07
CA ARG A 86 -19.23 14.18 -0.89
C ARG A 86 -18.12 15.10 -0.41
N THR A 87 -18.47 16.36 -0.11
CA THR A 87 -17.52 17.34 0.42
C THR A 87 -16.99 16.91 1.78
N ASP A 88 -17.85 16.42 2.67
CA ASP A 88 -17.46 15.93 3.98
C ASP A 88 -16.50 14.73 3.88
N ILE A 89 -16.75 13.80 2.93
CA ILE A 89 -15.85 12.66 2.65
C ILE A 89 -14.50 13.14 2.10
N LEU A 90 -14.49 14.07 1.14
CA LEU A 90 -13.25 14.59 0.56
C LEU A 90 -12.40 15.33 1.60
N ASN A 91 -13.04 16.12 2.46
CA ASN A 91 -12.37 16.80 3.57
C ASN A 91 -11.80 15.80 4.59
N TRP A 92 -12.56 14.74 4.90
CA TRP A 92 -12.06 13.66 5.75
C TRP A 92 -10.83 12.96 5.15
N ILE A 93 -10.82 12.70 3.84
CA ILE A 93 -9.65 12.12 3.15
C ILE A 93 -8.43 13.03 3.26
N ALA A 94 -8.61 14.34 3.05
CA ALA A 94 -7.54 15.31 3.15
C ALA A 94 -6.94 15.35 4.57
N ASP A 95 -7.81 15.36 5.58
CA ASP A 95 -7.41 15.30 6.99
C ASP A 95 -6.66 14.00 7.33
N GLN A 96 -7.11 12.85 6.82
CA GLN A 96 -6.41 11.58 7.00
C GLN A 96 -5.01 11.58 6.38
N ARG A 97 -4.85 12.17 5.18
CA ARG A 97 -3.55 12.29 4.51
C ARG A 97 -2.59 13.19 5.28
N GLU A 98 -3.06 14.36 5.67
CA GLU A 98 -2.24 15.31 6.41
C GLU A 98 -1.79 14.75 7.76
N ARG A 99 -2.67 14.06 8.49
CA ARG A 99 -2.35 13.53 9.82
C ARG A 99 -1.43 12.32 9.80
N ASN A 100 -1.55 11.45 8.80
CA ASN A 100 -0.95 10.11 8.86
C ASN A 100 0.10 9.81 7.78
N TYR A 101 0.09 10.55 6.66
CA TYR A 101 0.86 10.18 5.47
C TYR A 101 1.80 11.29 4.98
N ALA A 102 1.45 12.56 5.19
CA ALA A 102 2.32 13.67 4.84
C ALA A 102 3.54 13.73 5.77
N SER A 103 4.74 13.87 5.20
CA SER A 103 5.93 14.11 5.99
C SER A 103 5.96 15.55 6.51
N ALA A 104 6.65 15.78 7.62
CA ALA A 104 6.70 17.10 8.26
C ALA A 104 7.33 18.17 7.33
N ASP A 105 8.20 17.76 6.42
CA ASP A 105 8.87 18.59 5.42
C ASP A 105 8.12 18.74 4.09
N THR A 106 6.96 18.09 3.93
CA THR A 106 6.07 18.33 2.78
C THR A 106 5.42 19.70 2.88
N ASP A 107 5.50 20.46 1.80
CA ASP A 107 4.83 21.75 1.64
C ASP A 107 3.31 21.63 1.83
N ALA A 108 2.70 22.58 2.52
CA ALA A 108 1.28 22.55 2.87
C ALA A 108 0.36 22.36 1.65
N ALA A 109 0.72 22.89 0.48
CA ALA A 109 -0.07 22.75 -0.74
C ALA A 109 -0.13 21.30 -1.27
N HIS A 110 0.87 20.47 -0.95
CA HIS A 110 1.01 19.12 -1.49
C HIS A 110 0.68 18.01 -0.48
N ARG A 111 0.28 18.35 0.76
CA ARG A 111 -0.01 17.37 1.83
C ARG A 111 -1.22 16.47 1.57
N ASN A 112 -2.15 16.92 0.73
CA ASN A 112 -3.33 16.13 0.34
C ASN A 112 -3.08 15.31 -0.94
N GLU A 113 -1.90 15.35 -1.55
CA GLU A 113 -1.69 14.61 -2.79
C GLU A 113 -1.59 13.09 -2.56
N PRO A 114 -2.11 12.25 -3.47
CA PRO A 114 -1.99 10.80 -3.40
C PRO A 114 -0.56 10.29 -3.36
N VAL A 115 0.37 11.03 -3.99
CA VAL A 115 1.81 10.75 -3.99
C VAL A 115 2.47 11.79 -3.12
N GLN A 116 3.21 11.32 -2.11
CA GLN A 116 3.93 12.20 -1.19
C GLN A 116 5.42 12.25 -1.57
N PRO A 117 6.08 13.41 -1.39
CA PRO A 117 7.53 13.50 -1.51
C PRO A 117 8.24 12.55 -0.53
N ILE A 118 9.45 12.13 -0.89
CA ILE A 118 10.29 11.35 0.01
C ILE A 118 10.80 12.29 1.11
N PRO A 119 10.64 11.95 2.41
CA PRO A 119 11.16 12.76 3.50
C PRO A 119 12.67 12.98 3.35
N ARG A 120 13.14 14.21 3.51
CA ARG A 120 14.57 14.56 3.37
C ARG A 120 15.44 13.93 4.45
N ASN A 121 14.87 13.68 5.63
CA ASN A 121 15.57 13.06 6.73
C ASN A 121 14.65 12.12 7.50
N ILE A 122 15.20 10.97 7.89
CA ILE A 122 14.57 10.02 8.80
C ILE A 122 15.46 9.96 10.04
N PRO A 123 14.92 10.13 11.26
CA PRO A 123 15.73 10.04 12.48
C PRO A 123 16.46 8.70 12.57
N VAL A 124 17.80 8.75 12.58
CA VAL A 124 18.69 7.59 12.68
C VAL A 124 19.86 7.88 13.61
N ASP A 125 20.43 6.82 14.19
CA ASP A 125 21.65 6.92 15.00
C ASP A 125 22.87 6.92 14.08
N ALA A 126 23.62 8.02 14.06
CA ALA A 126 24.81 8.18 13.22
C ALA A 126 25.86 7.07 13.44
N LYS A 127 26.02 6.55 14.66
CA LYS A 127 26.96 5.45 14.94
C LYS A 127 26.50 4.15 14.28
N LYS A 128 25.19 3.89 14.26
CA LYS A 128 24.62 2.73 13.56
C LYS A 128 24.72 2.88 12.05
N VAL A 129 24.57 4.09 11.53
CA VAL A 129 24.75 4.38 10.09
C VAL A 129 26.18 4.09 9.66
N ASP A 130 27.19 4.59 10.38
CA ASP A 130 28.60 4.32 10.07
C ASP A 130 28.93 2.81 10.14
N LEU A 131 28.47 2.12 11.19
CA LEU A 131 28.63 0.68 11.29
C LEU A 131 27.94 -0.07 10.14
N GLY A 132 26.70 0.30 9.83
CA GLY A 132 25.93 -0.28 8.74
C GLY A 132 26.60 -0.08 7.38
N PHE A 133 27.16 1.10 7.14
CA PHE A 133 27.92 1.39 5.92
C PHE A 133 29.15 0.50 5.78
N ARG A 134 29.89 0.27 6.88
CA ARG A 134 31.03 -0.66 6.87
C ARG A 134 30.60 -2.09 6.55
N LEU A 135 29.55 -2.57 7.23
CA LEU A 135 29.01 -3.92 7.02
C LEU A 135 28.49 -4.11 5.59
N TYR A 136 27.84 -3.10 5.01
CA TYR A 136 27.33 -3.14 3.64
C TYR A 136 28.42 -3.41 2.60
N HIS A 137 29.65 -2.97 2.87
CA HIS A 137 30.82 -3.15 2.01
C HIS A 137 31.76 -4.27 2.47
N ASP A 138 31.43 -4.97 3.57
CA ASP A 138 32.29 -6.00 4.14
C ASP A 138 32.05 -7.34 3.45
N GLU A 139 33.04 -7.81 2.68
CA GLU A 139 32.98 -9.09 1.96
C GLU A 139 32.96 -10.29 2.92
N ARG A 140 33.46 -10.14 4.15
CA ARG A 140 33.51 -11.23 5.15
C ARG A 140 32.13 -11.70 5.59
N LEU A 141 31.07 -11.00 5.18
CA LEU A 141 29.69 -11.44 5.37
C LEU A 141 29.25 -12.51 4.36
N SER A 142 29.96 -12.71 3.25
CA SER A 142 29.74 -13.88 2.38
C SER A 142 30.44 -15.12 2.91
N GLY A 143 29.90 -16.30 2.59
CA GLY A 143 30.45 -17.58 3.03
C GLY A 143 31.88 -17.87 2.54
N ASP A 144 32.33 -17.20 1.49
CA ASP A 144 33.68 -17.31 0.91
C ASP A 144 34.52 -16.03 1.04
N SER A 145 33.99 -15.00 1.72
CA SER A 145 34.62 -13.69 1.86
C SER A 145 34.97 -12.96 0.55
N THR A 146 34.21 -13.16 -0.54
CA THR A 146 34.44 -12.51 -1.84
C THR A 146 33.37 -11.49 -2.25
N ILE A 147 32.22 -11.45 -1.56
CA ILE A 147 31.06 -10.66 -1.99
C ILE A 147 30.47 -9.91 -0.79
N SER A 148 30.13 -8.64 -0.99
CA SER A 148 29.40 -7.81 -0.02
C SER A 148 28.03 -7.41 -0.57
N CYS A 149 27.20 -6.73 0.23
CA CYS A 149 25.93 -6.18 -0.26
C CYS A 149 26.15 -5.22 -1.43
N ALA A 150 27.21 -4.42 -1.39
CA ALA A 150 27.59 -3.48 -2.43
C ALA A 150 27.93 -4.13 -3.78
N HIS A 151 28.25 -5.42 -3.81
CA HIS A 151 28.53 -6.15 -5.05
C HIS A 151 27.28 -6.24 -5.95
N CYS A 152 26.14 -6.63 -5.38
CA CYS A 152 24.87 -6.74 -6.11
C CYS A 152 24.05 -5.43 -6.09
N HIS A 153 24.26 -4.60 -5.07
CA HIS A 153 23.53 -3.36 -4.84
C HIS A 153 24.47 -2.15 -4.82
N ALA A 154 25.14 -1.89 -5.94
CA ALA A 154 26.16 -0.87 -6.02
C ALA A 154 25.57 0.55 -5.91
N LEU A 155 25.96 1.30 -4.86
CA LEU A 155 25.40 2.63 -4.57
C LEU A 155 25.73 3.68 -5.66
N ASN A 156 26.84 3.50 -6.37
CA ASN A 156 27.24 4.34 -7.51
C ASN A 156 26.52 3.99 -8.81
N ALA A 157 25.75 2.90 -8.86
CA ALA A 157 25.03 2.42 -10.02
C ALA A 157 23.53 2.26 -9.74
N GLY A 158 22.94 3.22 -9.01
CA GLY A 158 21.49 3.21 -8.73
C GLY A 158 21.05 2.17 -7.70
N GLY A 159 21.98 1.59 -6.94
CA GLY A 159 21.70 0.55 -5.95
C GLY A 159 21.48 -0.84 -6.54
N VAL A 160 21.95 -1.09 -7.76
CA VAL A 160 21.83 -2.37 -8.50
C VAL A 160 23.14 -2.74 -9.20
N ASP A 161 23.26 -3.99 -9.67
CA ASP A 161 24.43 -4.49 -10.42
C ASP A 161 24.34 -4.32 -11.94
N GLY A 162 23.19 -3.88 -12.46
CA GLY A 162 22.93 -3.68 -13.89
C GLY A 162 22.87 -4.98 -14.70
N ARG A 163 22.79 -6.16 -14.06
CA ARG A 163 22.73 -7.47 -14.72
C ARG A 163 21.30 -7.95 -14.87
N LYS A 164 21.06 -8.89 -15.80
CA LYS A 164 19.75 -9.57 -15.89
C LYS A 164 19.42 -10.29 -14.58
N THR A 165 20.38 -11.03 -14.05
CA THR A 165 20.35 -11.64 -12.71
C THR A 165 21.75 -11.58 -12.10
N SER A 166 21.80 -11.53 -10.77
CA SER A 166 23.06 -11.32 -10.05
C SER A 166 23.95 -12.56 -10.05
N ILE A 167 25.26 -12.33 -9.96
CA ILE A 167 26.25 -13.39 -9.76
C ILE A 167 26.62 -13.41 -8.28
N GLY A 168 26.47 -14.56 -7.64
CA GLY A 168 26.82 -14.81 -6.26
C GLY A 168 28.12 -15.58 -6.10
N VAL A 169 28.30 -16.13 -4.90
CA VAL A 169 29.48 -16.89 -4.46
C VAL A 169 29.82 -18.01 -5.45
N GLY A 170 31.10 -18.16 -5.78
CA GLY A 170 31.58 -19.18 -6.71
C GLY A 170 31.12 -19.00 -8.16
N GLY A 171 30.64 -17.81 -8.55
CA GLY A 171 30.14 -17.55 -9.90
C GLY A 171 28.71 -18.04 -10.15
N ALA A 172 27.98 -18.43 -9.09
CA ALA A 172 26.60 -18.90 -9.21
C ALA A 172 25.67 -17.79 -9.70
N VAL A 173 24.88 -18.05 -10.74
CA VAL A 173 23.92 -17.07 -11.27
C VAL A 173 22.58 -17.23 -10.57
N GLY A 174 22.09 -16.17 -9.94
CA GLY A 174 20.80 -16.15 -9.26
C GLY A 174 19.60 -16.22 -10.23
N PRO A 175 18.42 -16.62 -9.75
CA PRO A 175 17.22 -16.75 -10.59
C PRO A 175 16.47 -15.42 -10.79
N ILE A 176 16.80 -14.38 -10.03
CA ILE A 176 16.10 -13.09 -10.02
C ILE A 176 17.08 -11.93 -10.20
N ASN A 177 16.55 -10.80 -10.66
CA ASN A 177 17.27 -9.53 -10.72
C ASN A 177 17.41 -8.92 -9.32
N ALA A 178 18.54 -8.29 -9.01
CA ALA A 178 18.73 -7.55 -7.77
C ALA A 178 17.94 -6.23 -7.82
N PRO A 179 16.93 -6.03 -6.95
CA PRO A 179 16.21 -4.77 -6.88
C PRO A 179 17.10 -3.65 -6.31
N THR A 180 16.74 -2.38 -6.52
CA THR A 180 17.48 -1.28 -5.91
C THR A 180 17.31 -1.24 -4.40
N VAL A 181 18.39 -0.88 -3.68
CA VAL A 181 18.32 -0.57 -2.24
C VAL A 181 17.76 0.82 -1.96
N PHE A 182 17.75 1.74 -2.95
CA PHE A 182 17.21 3.08 -2.74
C PHE A 182 15.70 3.03 -2.52
N ASN A 183 15.24 3.73 -1.48
CA ASN A 183 13.84 3.81 -1.08
C ASN A 183 13.19 2.46 -0.69
N SER A 184 13.99 1.39 -0.57
CA SER A 184 13.53 0.06 -0.15
C SER A 184 12.85 0.08 1.22
N VAL A 185 13.20 1.01 2.09
CA VAL A 185 12.56 1.23 3.41
C VAL A 185 11.06 1.52 3.32
N PHE A 186 10.57 2.01 2.18
CA PHE A 186 9.15 2.32 1.97
C PHE A 186 8.35 1.18 1.35
N ASN A 187 8.99 0.06 0.99
CA ASN A 187 8.25 -1.11 0.55
C ASN A 187 7.49 -1.72 1.74
N ILE A 188 6.28 -2.22 1.45
CA ILE A 188 5.46 -2.93 2.45
C ILE A 188 6.18 -4.19 2.92
N GLU A 189 6.82 -4.89 1.97
CA GLU A 189 7.60 -6.10 2.22
C GLU A 189 8.85 -6.11 1.33
N GLN A 190 9.90 -6.78 1.80
CA GLN A 190 11.13 -7.04 1.06
C GLN A 190 11.19 -8.53 0.70
N PHE A 191 11.68 -8.86 -0.50
CA PHE A 191 11.81 -10.25 -0.92
C PHE A 191 12.90 -10.95 -0.12
N LEU A 192 12.48 -11.73 0.88
CA LEU A 192 13.32 -12.74 1.52
C LEU A 192 13.26 -13.98 0.62
N GLY A 193 14.40 -14.52 0.20
CA GLY A 193 14.46 -15.80 -0.50
C GLY A 193 13.79 -16.91 0.34
N TRP A 194 12.52 -17.18 0.03
CA TRP A 194 11.61 -18.34 0.31
C TRP A 194 11.66 -19.12 1.66
N PRO A 195 10.54 -19.77 2.04
CA PRO A 195 9.14 -19.31 2.07
C PRO A 195 8.65 -19.19 3.54
N VAL A 196 7.43 -18.69 3.69
CA VAL A 196 6.60 -18.59 4.92
C VAL A 196 7.06 -17.61 6.02
N LEU A 197 6.43 -16.43 5.97
CA LEU A 197 5.95 -15.67 7.13
C LEU A 197 6.97 -15.39 8.25
N GLN A 198 7.68 -14.26 8.18
CA GLN A 198 8.06 -13.55 9.40
C GLN A 198 7.96 -12.03 9.22
N PRO A 199 7.09 -11.34 9.99
CA PRO A 199 7.15 -9.89 10.10
C PRO A 199 8.31 -9.53 11.03
N CYS A 200 9.22 -8.65 10.58
CA CYS A 200 9.84 -7.58 11.38
C CYS A 200 11.08 -6.99 10.69
N ARG A 201 11.15 -5.64 10.75
CA ARG A 201 12.09 -4.69 10.13
C ARG A 201 13.58 -4.82 10.54
N SER A 202 14.07 -5.98 10.96
CA SER A 202 15.44 -6.13 11.45
C SER A 202 16.20 -7.38 10.98
N LYS A 203 15.60 -8.26 10.18
CA LYS A 203 16.22 -9.54 9.80
C LYS A 203 16.80 -9.60 8.38
N GLN A 204 17.45 -8.53 7.92
CA GLN A 204 18.26 -8.61 6.70
C GLN A 204 19.69 -9.12 7.00
N VAL A 205 20.17 -8.96 8.23
CA VAL A 205 21.55 -9.30 8.67
C VAL A 205 21.51 -10.07 10.00
N ASP A 206 20.60 -11.03 10.14
CA ASP A 206 20.64 -11.96 11.27
C ASP A 206 20.30 -13.37 10.80
N ARG A 207 21.35 -14.06 10.34
CA ARG A 207 21.44 -15.52 10.33
C ARG A 207 22.84 -15.89 10.82
N ARG A 208 22.94 -16.17 12.12
CA ARG A 208 23.79 -17.28 12.56
C ARG A 208 23.12 -18.59 12.14
#